data_AF-R7U6I0-F1
#
_entry.id   AF-R7U6I0-F1
#
_cell.length_a   1.000
_cell.length_b   1.000
_cell.length_c   1.000
_cell.angle_alpha   90.00
_cell.angle_beta   90.00
_cell.angle_gamma   90.00
#
_symmetry.space_group_name_H-M   'P 1'
#
loop_
_entity.id
_entity.type
_entity.pdbx_description
1 polymer ?
#
loop_
_entity_poly.entity_id
_entity_poly.type
_entity_poly.pdbx_seq_one_letter_code
_entity_poly.pdbx_strand_id
1 'polypeptide(L)' 'DALRTAKQDHRRCERCWRQTGLSAHQDVYTEKKTEVNCMIKEARTLHYKTLICENQADPR' A
#
# COMPACT_ATOMS: atom_id res chain seq x y z
N ASP A 1 -8.15 -1.78 -8.46
CA ASP A 1 -7.19 -0.87 -9.15
C ASP A 1 -6.37 0.07 -8.26
N ALA A 2 -6.92 0.68 -7.20
CA ALA A 2 -6.21 1.71 -6.40
C ALA A 2 -4.84 1.30 -5.84
N LEU A 3 -4.70 0.10 -5.26
CA LEU A 3 -3.42 -0.39 -4.72
C LEU A 3 -2.35 -0.53 -5.81
N ARG A 4 -2.76 -0.90 -7.04
CA ARG A 4 -1.83 -1.01 -8.18
C ARG A 4 -1.31 0.38 -8.56
N THR A 5 -2.20 1.37 -8.64
CA THR A 5 -1.84 2.77 -8.93
C THR A 5 -0.90 3.33 -7.86
N ALA A 6 -1.22 3.15 -6.57
CA ALA A 6 -0.36 3.60 -5.47
C ALA A 6 1.04 2.98 -5.53
N LYS A 7 1.15 1.68 -5.87
CA LYS A 7 2.45 1.02 -6.09
C LYS A 7 3.22 1.56 -7.31
N GLN A 8 2.52 1.97 -8.37
CA GLN A 8 3.15 2.59 -9.53
C GLN A 8 3.67 3.99 -9.19
N ASP A 9 2.88 4.80 -8.50
CA ASP A 9 3.27 6.14 -8.05
C ASP A 9 4.45 6.10 -7.08
N HIS A 10 4.43 5.19 -6.10
CA HIS A 10 5.57 4.93 -5.21
C HIS A 10 6.88 4.70 -5.99
N ARG A 11 6.84 3.83 -7.02
CA ARG A 11 8.02 3.56 -7.87
C ARG A 11 8.43 4.78 -8.70
N ARG A 12 7.48 5.59 -9.15
CA ARG A 12 7.77 6.84 -9.86
C ARG A 12 8.50 7.83 -8.96
N CYS A 13 8.01 8.05 -7.74
CA CYS A 13 8.64 8.92 -6.76
C CYS A 13 10.03 8.40 -6.35
N GLU A 14 10.19 7.09 -6.17
CA GLU A 14 11.50 6.48 -5.89
C GLU A 14 12.52 6.79 -6.99
N ARG A 15 12.14 6.58 -8.27
CA ARG A 15 13.01 6.89 -9.41
C ARG A 15 13.35 8.37 -9.47
N CYS A 16 12.37 9.23 -9.23
CA CYS A 16 12.57 10.68 -9.20
C CYS A 16 13.59 11.08 -8.13
N TRP A 17 13.44 10.56 -6.91
CA TRP A 17 14.39 10.79 -5.82
C TRP A 17 15.78 10.25 -6.14
N ARG A 18 15.90 9.01 -6.63
CA ARG A 18 17.20 8.44 -7.01
C ARG A 18 17.89 9.22 -8.13
N GLN A 19 17.13 9.83 -9.04
CA GLN A 19 17.67 10.64 -10.12
C GLN A 19 18.16 12.00 -9.63
N THR A 20 17.43 12.66 -8.73
CA THR A 20 17.74 14.04 -8.32
C THR A 20 18.58 14.13 -7.05
N GLY A 21 18.49 13.13 -6.16
CA GLY A 21 19.12 13.15 -4.83
C GLY A 21 18.54 14.20 -3.87
N LEU A 22 17.47 14.89 -4.24
CA LEU A 22 16.91 15.98 -3.45
C LEU A 22 16.10 15.46 -2.25
N SER A 23 16.30 16.08 -1.09
CA SER A 23 15.56 15.76 0.15
C SER A 23 14.05 15.92 -0.03
N ALA A 24 13.58 16.98 -0.70
CA ALA A 24 12.16 17.17 -0.99
C ALA A 24 11.55 15.99 -1.77
N HIS A 25 12.31 15.35 -2.66
CA HIS A 25 11.84 14.17 -3.40
C HIS A 25 11.87 12.91 -2.54
N GLN A 26 12.82 12.83 -1.60
CA GLN A 26 12.88 11.77 -0.59
C GLN A 26 11.65 11.81 0.33
N ASP A 27 11.22 12.99 0.74
CA ASP A 27 10.04 13.18 1.58
C ASP A 27 8.78 12.67 0.87
N VAL A 28 8.58 13.11 -0.38
CA VAL A 28 7.48 12.63 -1.23
C VAL A 28 7.53 11.11 -1.44
N TYR A 29 8.71 10.54 -1.67
CA TYR A 29 8.87 9.09 -1.78
C TYR A 29 8.46 8.38 -0.47
N THR A 30 8.86 8.91 0.68
CA THR A 30 8.57 8.35 2.00
C THR A 30 7.07 8.40 2.31
N GLU A 31 6.38 9.48 1.95
CA GLU A 31 4.93 9.58 2.03
C GLU A 31 4.25 8.49 1.20
N LYS A 32 4.64 8.33 -0.07
CA LYS A 32 4.09 7.29 -0.95
C LYS A 32 4.38 5.87 -0.49
N LYS A 33 5.53 5.65 0.13
CA LYS A 33 5.88 4.36 0.76
C LYS A 33 4.93 4.06 1.92
N THR A 34 4.63 5.06 2.74
CA THR A 34 3.72 4.94 3.88
C THR A 34 2.29 4.64 3.41
N GLU A 35 1.81 5.39 2.41
CA GLU A 35 0.50 5.18 1.78
C GLU A 35 0.32 3.73 1.30
N VAL A 36 1.28 3.21 0.52
CA VAL A 36 1.23 1.83 0.01
C VAL A 36 1.20 0.80 1.15
N ASN A 37 2.01 1.01 2.19
CA ASN A 37 2.05 0.09 3.33
C ASN A 37 0.72 0.05 4.09
N CYS A 38 0.08 1.21 4.31
CA CYS A 38 -1.24 1.29 4.91
C CYS A 38 -2.28 0.54 4.08
N MET A 39 -2.34 0.78 2.77
CA MET A 39 -3.29 0.09 1.89
C MET A 39 -3.09 -1.43 1.88
N ILE A 40 -1.84 -1.92 1.91
CA ILE A 40 -1.56 -3.36 2.00
C ILE A 40 -2.06 -3.93 3.33
N LYS A 41 -1.81 -3.22 4.44
CA LYS A 41 -2.26 -3.65 5.77
C LYS A 41 -3.78 -3.71 5.85
N GLU A 42 -4.47 -2.70 5.33
CA GLU A 42 -5.93 -2.64 5.27
C GLU A 42 -6.49 -3.78 4.42
N ALA A 43 -5.95 -4.00 3.22
CA ALA A 43 -6.39 -5.08 2.34
C ALA A 43 -6.21 -6.46 3.00
N ARG A 44 -5.07 -6.71 3.68
CA ARG A 44 -4.85 -7.95 4.43
C ARG A 44 -5.83 -8.09 5.59
N THR A 45 -6.06 -7.01 6.33
CA THR A 45 -7.00 -7.00 7.46
C THR A 45 -8.42 -7.30 7.00
N LEU A 46 -8.85 -6.68 5.89
CA LEU A 46 -10.16 -6.91 5.30
C LEU A 46 -10.30 -8.38 4.85
N HIS A 47 -9.32 -8.90 4.14
CA HIS A 47 -9.33 -10.30 3.68
C HIS A 47 -9.51 -11.29 4.83
N TYR A 48 -8.74 -11.16 5.91
CA TYR A 48 -8.88 -12.06 7.06
C TYR A 48 -10.19 -11.86 7.81
N LYS A 49 -10.68 -10.62 7.95
CA LYS A 49 -12.02 -10.37 8.52
C LYS A 49 -13.11 -11.07 7.71
N THR A 50 -13.07 -10.95 6.39
CA THR A 50 -14.01 -11.62 5.48
C THR A 50 -13.96 -13.14 5.65
N LEU A 51 -12.76 -13.74 5.62
CA LEU A 51 -12.60 -15.19 5.82
C LEU A 51 -13.15 -15.67 7.16
N ILE A 52 -12.92 -14.92 8.24
CA ILE A 52 -13.46 -15.27 9.57
C ILE A 52 -14.99 -15.23 9.55
N CYS A 53 -15.58 -14.18 8.98
CA CYS A 53 -17.04 -14.05 8.90
C CYS A 53 -17.67 -15.16 8.03
N GLU A 54 -17.05 -15.49 6.88
CA GLU A 54 -17.51 -16.57 6.00
C GLU A 54 -17.45 -17.93 6.70
N ASN A 55 -16.40 -18.19 7.47
CA ASN A 55 -16.20 -19.47 8.16
C ASN A 55 -17.01 -19.60 9.47
N GLN A 56 -17.49 -18.48 10.03
CA GLN A 56 -18.45 -18.48 11.15
C GLN A 56 -19.90 -18.75 10.71
N ALA A 57 -20.20 -18.57 9.42
CA ALA A 57 -21.52 -18.81 8.85
C ALA A 57 -21.77 -20.28 8.44
N ASP A 58 -20.78 -21.17 8.62
CA ASP A 58 -20.88 -22.60 8.38
C ASP A 58 -21.01 -23.36 9.72
N PRO A 59 -22.23 -23.55 10.26
CA PRO A 59 -22.43 -24.40 11.42
C PRO A 59 -22.25 -25.85 10.98
N ARG A 60 -21.16 -26.46 11.46
CA ARG A 60 -20.91 -27.90 11.33
C ARG A 60 -22.04 -28.74 11.91
#